data_AF-A0A5C7PAV3-F1
#
_entry.id   AF-A0A5C7PAV3-F1
#
_cell.length_a   1.000
_cell.length_b   1.000
_cell.length_c   1.000
_cell.angle_alpha   90.00
_cell.angle_beta   90.00
_cell.angle_gamma   90.00
#
_symmetry.space_group_name_H-M   'P 1'
#
loop_
_entity.id
_entity.type
_entity.pdbx_description
1 polymer ?
#
loop_
_entity_poly.entity_id
_entity_poly.type
_entity_poly.pdbx_seq_one_letter_code
_entity_poly.pdbx_strand_id
1 'polypeptide(L)'
;MIRRSLDAIREKIRAEMQAGAEFCWRDVLARADDASNAWAHDTLRNWHRAGETHVVRWVRGRQGPAMPVYRWGAGEDAPKLPPLSSSEKSSRWRAAHPDQVALARKRTVFKRRKSPFLDPIHAAMLGYFRRGSGWSRRPVVIASSPDDHPAHPVPEV
;
A
#
# COMPACT_ATOMS: atom_id res chain seq x y z
N MET A 1 26.49 17.14 26.85
CA MET A 1 27.35 15.95 27.01
C MET A 1 27.69 15.45 25.62
N ILE A 2 28.88 15.77 25.12
CA ILE A 2 29.33 15.41 23.77
C ILE A 2 29.74 13.94 23.78
N ARG A 3 29.05 13.09 23.01
CA ARG A 3 29.42 11.68 22.86
C ARG A 3 30.65 11.61 21.96
N ARG A 4 31.85 11.62 22.56
CA ARG A 4 33.15 11.58 21.85
C ARG A 4 33.24 10.50 20.74
N SER A 5 32.46 9.42 20.85
CA SER A 5 32.35 8.40 19.80
C SER A 5 31.71 8.91 18.50
N LEU A 6 30.66 9.72 18.57
CA LEU A 6 29.94 10.20 17.38
C LEU A 6 30.74 11.23 16.60
N ASP A 7 31.50 12.10 17.27
CA ASP A 7 32.37 13.06 16.57
C ASP A 7 33.52 12.33 15.84
N ALA A 8 34.11 11.31 16.47
CA ALA A 8 35.12 10.48 15.80
C ALA A 8 34.55 9.75 14.58
N ILE A 9 33.30 9.25 14.66
CA ILE A 9 32.62 8.64 13.52
C ILE A 9 32.34 9.68 12.43
N ARG A 10 31.89 10.88 12.81
CA ARG A 10 31.65 11.99 11.88
C ARG A 10 32.92 12.35 11.10
N GLU A 11 34.07 12.47 11.77
CA GLU A 11 35.34 12.76 11.11
C GLU A 11 35.80 11.63 10.19
N LYS A 12 35.57 10.36 10.56
CA LYS A 12 35.83 9.22 9.65
C LYS A 12 34.97 9.29 8.39
N ILE A 13 33.67 9.54 8.54
CA ILE A 13 32.75 9.69 7.41
C ILE A 13 33.19 10.88 6.54
N ARG A 14 33.58 12.00 7.15
CA ARG A 14 34.12 13.16 6.45
C ARG A 14 35.33 12.79 5.60
N ALA A 15 36.31 12.10 6.17
CA ALA A 15 37.51 11.66 5.46
C ALA A 15 37.19 10.73 4.29
N GLU A 16 36.25 9.80 4.45
CA GLU A 16 35.79 8.93 3.37
C GLU A 16 35.09 9.70 2.24
N MET A 17 34.21 10.64 2.60
CA MET A 17 33.54 11.50 1.62
C MET A 17 34.54 12.38 0.87
N GLN A 18 35.55 12.92 1.56
CA GLN A 18 36.65 13.67 0.97
C GLN A 18 37.49 12.83 0.00
N ALA A 19 37.65 11.53 0.29
CA ALA A 19 38.27 10.58 -0.64
C ALA A 19 37.38 10.23 -1.85
N GLY A 20 36.15 10.76 -1.91
CA GLY A 20 35.23 10.62 -3.04
C GLY A 20 34.06 9.67 -2.81
N ALA A 21 33.90 9.13 -1.59
CA ALA A 21 32.75 8.29 -1.27
C ALA A 21 31.44 9.11 -1.28
N GLU A 22 30.37 8.45 -1.71
CA GLU A 22 29.01 8.97 -1.67
C GLU A 22 28.26 8.41 -0.47
N PHE A 23 27.52 9.25 0.24
CA PHE A 23 26.76 8.84 1.42
C PHE A 23 25.31 9.33 1.38
N CYS A 24 24.39 8.46 1.80
CA CYS A 24 23.07 8.87 2.25
C CYS A 24 22.95 8.74 3.77
N TRP A 25 21.86 9.27 4.35
CA TRP A 25 21.65 9.24 5.80
C TRP A 25 21.63 7.83 6.39
N ARG A 26 21.25 6.80 5.60
CA ARG A 26 21.26 5.40 6.04
C ARG A 26 22.67 4.86 6.16
N ASP A 27 23.55 5.23 5.23
CA ASP A 27 24.95 4.83 5.27
C ASP A 27 25.63 5.45 6.49
N VAL A 28 25.32 6.72 6.78
CA VAL A 28 25.78 7.42 7.99
C VAL A 28 25.28 6.73 9.27
N LEU A 29 24.00 6.37 9.32
CA LEU A 29 23.41 5.67 10.45
C LEU A 29 24.03 4.28 10.65
N ALA A 30 24.29 3.54 9.57
CA ALA A 30 24.89 2.21 9.63
C ALA A 30 26.34 2.20 10.15
N ARG A 31 27.01 3.37 10.21
CA ARG A 31 28.35 3.51 10.82
C ARG A 31 28.33 3.82 12.31
N ALA A 32 27.15 4.06 12.89
CA ALA A 32 27.00 4.47 14.27
C ALA A 32 25.82 3.75 14.94
N ASP A 33 26.11 2.63 15.60
CA ASP A 33 25.09 1.79 16.26
C ASP A 33 24.29 2.56 17.33
N ASP A 34 24.93 3.52 18.01
CA ASP A 34 24.32 4.33 19.08
C ASP A 34 23.71 5.66 18.58
N ALA A 35 23.72 5.91 17.26
CA ALA A 35 23.23 7.16 16.70
C ALA A 35 21.71 7.15 16.49
N SER A 36 21.11 8.34 16.60
CA SER A 36 19.72 8.55 16.19
C SER A 36 19.63 8.89 14.71
N ASN A 37 18.47 8.64 14.10
CA ASN A 37 18.18 9.11 12.74
C ASN A 37 18.38 10.63 12.59
N ALA A 38 18.03 11.40 13.63
CA ALA A 38 18.20 12.84 13.64
C ALA A 38 19.67 13.23 13.50
N TRP A 39 20.58 12.56 14.24
CA TRP A 39 22.01 12.82 14.14
C TRP A 39 22.55 12.55 12.73
N ALA A 40 22.12 11.47 12.07
CA ALA A 40 22.56 11.14 10.72
C ALA A 40 22.07 12.18 9.70
N HIS A 41 20.80 12.61 9.82
CA HIS A 41 20.26 13.67 8.99
C HIS A 41 20.94 15.02 9.21
N ASP A 42 21.13 15.42 10.48
CA ASP A 42 21.71 16.71 10.83
C ASP A 42 23.17 16.79 10.42
N THR A 43 23.92 15.68 10.50
CA THR A 43 25.32 15.64 10.05
C THR A 43 25.44 16.01 8.56
N LEU A 44 24.69 15.33 7.68
CA LEU A 44 24.70 15.62 6.24
C LEU A 44 24.08 17.00 5.93
N ARG A 45 23.00 17.37 6.62
CA ARG A 45 22.34 18.68 6.44
C ARG A 45 23.27 19.83 6.80
N ASN A 46 24.05 19.71 7.86
CA ASN A 46 24.96 20.76 8.30
C ASN A 46 26.12 20.94 7.31
N TRP A 47 26.70 19.85 6.80
CA TRP A 47 27.72 19.92 5.75
C TRP A 47 27.18 20.49 4.43
N HIS A 48 25.96 20.14 4.05
CA HIS A 48 25.31 20.70 2.87
C HIS A 48 25.03 22.20 3.02
N ARG A 49 24.50 22.63 4.17
CA ARG A 49 24.28 24.06 4.48
C ARG A 49 25.56 24.87 4.53
N ALA A 50 26.67 24.25 4.94
CA ALA A 50 27.99 24.86 4.92
C ALA A 50 28.60 24.93 3.50
N GLY A 51 27.96 24.32 2.49
CA GLY A 51 28.49 24.25 1.12
C GLY A 51 29.66 23.27 0.96
N GLU A 52 29.91 22.40 1.94
CA GLU A 52 31.01 21.41 1.90
C GLU A 52 30.65 20.17 1.09
N THR A 53 29.35 19.93 0.88
CA THR A 53 28.82 18.80 0.12
C THR A 53 27.72 19.27 -0.82
N HIS A 54 27.51 18.53 -1.90
CA HIS A 54 26.40 18.73 -2.83
C HIS A 54 25.65 17.40 -3.05
N VAL A 55 24.40 17.50 -3.48
CA VAL A 55 23.56 16.34 -3.79
C VAL A 55 23.92 15.84 -5.19
N VAL A 56 24.53 14.67 -5.32
CA VAL A 56 24.91 14.09 -6.62
C VAL A 56 23.73 13.39 -7.29
N ARG A 57 22.86 12.77 -6.49
CA ARG A 57 21.70 12.05 -6.99
C ARG A 57 20.64 11.87 -5.92
N TRP A 58 19.44 11.56 -6.37
CA TRP A 58 18.31 11.23 -5.52
C TRP A 58 17.96 9.76 -5.67
N VAL A 59 18.03 9.00 -4.58
CA VAL A 59 17.64 7.59 -4.53
C VAL A 59 16.20 7.47 -4.05
N ARG A 60 15.33 6.89 -4.87
CA ARG A 60 13.93 6.69 -4.50
C ARG A 60 13.78 5.46 -3.61
N GLY A 61 13.35 5.67 -2.36
CA GLY A 61 13.01 4.57 -1.46
C GLY A 61 11.73 3.83 -1.85
N ARG A 62 11.43 2.75 -1.10
CA ARG A 62 10.18 1.98 -1.24
C ARG A 62 8.96 2.80 -0.80
N GLN A 63 9.13 3.66 0.20
CA GLN A 63 8.13 4.58 0.73
C GLN A 63 8.79 5.94 1.05
N GLY A 64 8.01 7.02 0.99
CA GLY A 64 8.46 8.36 1.38
C GLY A 64 9.12 9.18 0.26
N PRO A 65 9.69 10.35 0.61
CA PRO A 65 10.40 11.23 -0.32
C PRO A 65 11.68 10.56 -0.84
N ALA A 66 12.15 10.99 -2.01
CA ALA A 66 13.45 10.57 -2.50
C ALA A 66 14.56 10.99 -1.53
N MET A 67 15.52 10.11 -1.31
CA MET A 67 16.65 10.32 -0.41
C MET A 67 17.81 10.97 -1.17
N PRO A 68 18.35 12.09 -0.70
CA PRO A 68 19.54 12.68 -1.30
C PRO A 68 20.78 11.82 -1.01
N VAL A 69 21.64 11.71 -2.00
CA VAL A 69 22.99 11.14 -1.87
C VAL A 69 23.99 12.28 -2.04
N TYR A 70 24.85 12.45 -1.05
CA TYR A 70 25.79 13.54 -0.95
C TYR A 70 27.19 13.09 -1.35
N ARG A 71 27.96 14.02 -1.91
CA ARG A 71 29.40 13.89 -2.14
C ARG A 71 30.12 15.12 -1.64
N TRP A 72 31.36 14.95 -1.20
CA TRP A 72 32.20 16.06 -0.77
C TRP A 72 32.61 16.96 -1.93
N GLY A 73 32.72 18.26 -1.65
CA GLY A 73 33.16 19.29 -2.57
C GLY A 73 32.04 20.21 -3.02
N ALA A 74 32.43 21.37 -3.54
CA ALA A 74 31.52 22.30 -4.18
C ALA A 74 30.96 21.66 -5.46
N GLY A 75 29.66 21.79 -5.65
CA GLY A 75 28.96 21.26 -6.83
C GLY A 75 27.53 21.75 -6.86
N GLU A 76 26.91 21.65 -8.02
CA GLU A 76 25.49 21.94 -8.17
C GLU A 76 24.67 20.74 -7.68
N ASP A 77 23.60 21.02 -6.93
CA ASP A 77 22.70 19.99 -6.45
C ASP A 77 21.90 19.39 -7.61
N ALA A 78 21.93 18.06 -7.72
CA ALA A 78 21.11 17.33 -8.68
C ALA A 78 19.62 17.65 -8.46
N PRO A 79 18.84 17.80 -9.55
CA PRO A 79 17.44 18.15 -9.46
C PRO A 79 16.67 17.07 -8.70
N LYS A 80 15.84 17.52 -7.75
CA LYS A 80 15.02 16.62 -6.95
C LYS A 80 14.01 15.90 -7.82
N LEU A 81 13.94 14.58 -7.67
CA LEU A 81 12.99 13.78 -8.43
C LEU A 81 11.54 14.20 -8.12
N PRO A 82 10.65 14.26 -9.15
CA PRO A 82 9.26 14.66 -8.95
C PRO A 82 8.51 13.68 -8.06
N PRO A 83 7.54 14.15 -7.24
CA PRO A 83 6.77 13.25 -6.39
C PRO A 83 6.02 12.21 -7.24
N LEU A 84 5.91 10.98 -6.72
CA LEU A 84 5.04 9.97 -7.34
C LEU A 84 3.58 10.41 -7.27
N SER A 85 2.85 10.22 -8.36
CA SER A 85 1.40 10.29 -8.36
C SER A 85 0.78 9.20 -7.48
N SER A 86 -0.46 9.40 -7.03
CA SER A 86 -1.20 8.40 -6.24
C SER A 86 -1.35 7.07 -6.99
N SER A 87 -1.59 7.13 -8.30
CA SER A 87 -1.71 5.96 -9.17
C SER A 87 -0.41 5.15 -9.23
N GLU A 88 0.74 5.82 -9.38
CA GLU A 88 2.04 5.14 -9.40
C GLU A 88 2.37 4.53 -8.04
N LYS A 89 2.08 5.22 -6.94
CA LYS A 89 2.26 4.67 -5.58
C LYS A 89 1.45 3.38 -5.42
N SER A 90 0.16 3.40 -5.77
CA SER A 90 -0.71 2.23 -5.72
C SER A 90 -0.26 1.11 -6.64
N SER A 91 0.24 1.42 -7.83
CA SER A 91 0.72 0.42 -8.79
C SER A 91 2.01 -0.25 -8.30
N ARG A 92 2.98 0.52 -7.80
CA ARG A 92 4.20 0.00 -7.18
C ARG A 92 3.90 -0.85 -5.95
N TRP A 93 2.99 -0.39 -5.09
CA TRP A 93 2.60 -1.14 -3.90
C TRP A 93 1.98 -2.49 -4.28
N ARG A 94 1.07 -2.51 -5.26
CA ARG A 94 0.43 -3.74 -5.75
C ARG A 94 1.44 -4.72 -6.36
N ALA A 95 2.41 -4.22 -7.12
CA ALA A 95 3.49 -5.03 -7.68
C ALA A 95 4.37 -5.66 -6.59
N ALA A 96 4.64 -4.92 -5.51
CA ALA A 96 5.47 -5.39 -4.41
C ALA A 96 4.74 -6.26 -3.37
N HIS A 97 3.40 -6.36 -3.42
CA HIS A 97 2.59 -7.13 -2.47
C HIS A 97 1.49 -7.95 -3.18
N PRO A 98 1.87 -8.89 -4.07
CA PRO A 98 0.91 -9.66 -4.87
C PRO A 98 -0.10 -10.42 -4.00
N ASP A 99 0.32 -10.96 -2.85
CA ASP A 99 -0.55 -11.74 -1.97
C ASP A 99 -1.65 -10.90 -1.32
N GLN A 100 -1.29 -9.68 -0.89
CA GLN A 100 -2.26 -8.75 -0.30
C GLN A 100 -3.27 -8.28 -1.35
N VAL A 101 -2.83 -8.11 -2.60
CA VAL A 101 -3.71 -7.83 -3.73
C VAL A 101 -4.65 -8.99 -4.01
N ALA A 102 -4.14 -10.23 -4.00
CA ALA A 102 -4.96 -11.43 -4.18
C ALA A 102 -6.02 -11.56 -3.06
N LEU A 103 -5.64 -11.33 -1.81
CA LEU A 103 -6.57 -11.32 -0.68
C LEU A 103 -7.63 -10.22 -0.80
N ALA A 104 -7.21 -9.00 -1.16
CA ALA A 104 -8.13 -7.90 -1.39
C ALA A 104 -9.14 -8.24 -2.50
N ARG A 105 -8.68 -8.81 -3.62
CA ARG A 105 -9.55 -9.29 -4.71
C ARG A 105 -10.56 -10.32 -4.22
N LYS A 106 -10.15 -11.32 -3.43
CA LYS A 106 -11.07 -12.32 -2.84
C LYS A 106 -12.14 -11.66 -1.97
N ARG A 107 -11.75 -10.71 -1.12
CA ARG A 107 -12.69 -9.93 -0.28
C ARG A 107 -13.65 -9.09 -1.12
N THR A 108 -13.18 -8.47 -2.20
CA THR A 108 -14.05 -7.70 -3.11
C THR A 108 -15.07 -8.61 -3.81
N VAL A 109 -14.65 -9.79 -4.27
CA VAL A 109 -15.57 -10.79 -4.86
C VAL A 109 -16.64 -11.20 -3.86
N PHE A 110 -16.24 -11.47 -2.60
CA PHE A 110 -17.19 -11.79 -1.53
C PHE A 110 -18.22 -10.67 -1.31
N LYS A 111 -17.76 -9.41 -1.16
CA LYS A 111 -18.63 -8.25 -0.94
C LYS A 111 -19.58 -7.97 -2.11
N ARG A 112 -19.14 -8.21 -3.34
CA ARG A 112 -19.95 -7.98 -4.56
C ARG A 112 -20.89 -9.13 -4.87
N ARG A 113 -20.85 -10.23 -4.12
CA ARG A 113 -21.67 -11.39 -4.40
C ARG A 113 -23.13 -11.09 -4.03
N LYS A 114 -24.02 -11.27 -5.00
CA LYS A 114 -25.48 -11.10 -4.81
C LYS A 114 -26.17 -12.38 -4.32
N SER A 115 -25.50 -13.53 -4.39
CA SER A 115 -26.05 -14.82 -3.95
C SER A 115 -25.63 -15.14 -2.51
N PRO A 116 -26.55 -15.66 -1.68
CA PRO A 116 -26.28 -15.97 -0.27
C PRO A 116 -25.23 -17.08 -0.10
N PHE A 117 -24.48 -17.09 1.01
CA PHE A 117 -23.54 -18.17 1.37
C PHE A 117 -24.33 -19.29 2.02
N LEU A 118 -25.00 -20.07 1.17
CA LEU A 118 -25.71 -21.26 1.61
C LEU A 118 -24.83 -22.47 1.33
N ASP A 119 -24.75 -23.36 2.32
CA ASP A 119 -24.34 -24.73 2.03
C ASP A 119 -25.43 -25.43 1.19
N PRO A 120 -25.10 -26.54 0.53
CA PRO A 120 -26.03 -27.20 -0.38
C PRO A 120 -27.35 -27.66 0.27
N ILE A 121 -27.32 -27.97 1.57
CA ILE A 121 -28.48 -28.48 2.30
C ILE A 121 -29.43 -27.32 2.61
N HIS A 122 -28.93 -26.23 3.21
CA HIS A 122 -29.71 -25.03 3.47
C HIS A 122 -30.21 -24.37 2.18
N ALA A 123 -29.42 -24.43 1.10
CA ALA A 123 -29.86 -23.95 -0.21
C ALA A 123 -31.09 -24.72 -0.70
N ALA A 124 -31.05 -26.05 -0.66
CA ALA A 124 -32.18 -26.89 -1.03
C ALA A 124 -33.42 -26.63 -0.16
N MET A 125 -33.24 -26.52 1.16
CA MET A 125 -34.33 -26.21 2.10
C MET A 125 -35.01 -24.86 1.82
N LEU A 126 -34.24 -23.84 1.42
CA LEU A 126 -34.74 -22.50 1.12
C LEU A 126 -35.23 -22.34 -0.34
N GLY A 127 -35.26 -23.42 -1.12
CA GLY A 127 -35.70 -23.42 -2.53
C GLY A 127 -34.70 -22.75 -3.49
N TYR A 128 -33.42 -22.65 -3.08
CA TYR A 128 -32.33 -22.21 -3.94
C TYR A 128 -31.76 -23.40 -4.72
N PHE A 129 -31.43 -23.17 -5.99
CA PHE A 129 -30.72 -24.13 -6.82
C PHE A 129 -29.42 -23.50 -7.35
N ARG A 130 -28.43 -24.35 -7.65
CA ARG A 130 -27.13 -23.90 -8.14
C ARG A 130 -27.24 -23.48 -9.61
N ARG A 131 -26.82 -22.26 -9.96
CA ARG A 131 -26.73 -21.77 -11.33
C ARG A 131 -25.32 -21.21 -11.55
N GLY A 132 -24.49 -21.93 -12.29
CA GLY A 132 -23.06 -21.62 -12.43
C GLY A 132 -22.35 -21.65 -11.07
N SER A 133 -21.66 -20.57 -10.72
CA SER A 133 -20.95 -20.41 -9.44
C SER A 133 -21.81 -19.84 -8.29
N GLY A 134 -23.09 -19.53 -8.54
CA GLY A 134 -23.98 -18.90 -7.57
C GLY A 134 -25.25 -19.71 -7.26
N TRP A 135 -25.99 -19.24 -6.25
CA TRP A 135 -27.31 -19.74 -5.87
C TRP A 135 -28.40 -18.84 -6.45
N SER A 136 -29.42 -19.43 -7.07
CA SER A 136 -30.61 -18.73 -7.59
C SER A 136 -31.86 -19.30 -6.93
N ARG A 137 -32.81 -18.44 -6.54
CA ARG A 137 -34.09 -18.90 -5.98
C ARG A 137 -35.06 -19.18 -7.11
N ARG A 138 -35.80 -20.30 -7.04
CA ARG A 138 -36.87 -20.56 -8.00
C ARG A 138 -38.02 -19.58 -7.71
N PRO A 139 -38.61 -18.91 -8.70
CA PRO A 139 -39.78 -18.08 -8.45
C PRO A 139 -40.90 -18.96 -7.87
N VAL A 140 -41.49 -18.51 -6.76
CA VAL A 140 -42.66 -19.18 -6.20
C VAL A 140 -43.80 -18.92 -7.16
N VAL A 141 -44.16 -19.94 -7.96
CA VAL A 141 -45.45 -19.95 -8.64
C VAL A 141 -46.47 -20.22 -7.54
N ILE A 142 -47.13 -19.17 -7.07
CA ILE A 142 -48.31 -19.33 -6.22
C ILE A 142 -49.35 -19.93 -7.16
N ALA A 143 -49.56 -21.25 -7.05
CA ALA A 143 -50.73 -21.86 -7.66
C ALA A 143 -51.94 -21.20 -7.00
N SER A 144 -52.74 -20.47 -7.78
CA SER A 144 -54.06 -20.03 -7.37
C SER A 144 -54.82 -21.24 -6.84
N SER A 145 -55.37 -21.12 -5.64
CA SER A 145 -56.11 -22.19 -4.97
C SER A 145 -57.23 -22.68 -5.88
N PRO A 146 -57.50 -24.00 -5.99
CA PRO A 146 -58.57 -24.54 -6.82
C PRO A 146 -59.98 -24.28 -6.27
N ASP A 147 -60.12 -23.53 -5.17
CA ASP A 147 -61.40 -23.31 -4.47
C ASP A 147 -62.14 -22.02 -4.86
N ASP A 148 -61.68 -21.27 -5.88
CA ASP A 148 -62.49 -20.20 -6.48
C ASP A 148 -63.57 -20.82 -7.39
N HIS A 149 -64.58 -21.45 -6.76
CA HIS A 149 -65.84 -21.76 -7.41
C HIS A 149 -66.55 -20.43 -7.76
N PRO A 150 -66.88 -20.16 -9.03
CA PRO A 150 -67.72 -19.01 -9.35
C PRO A 150 -69.12 -19.26 -8.80
N ALA A 151 -69.54 -18.41 -7.86
CA ALA A 151 -70.92 -18.38 -7.38
C ALA A 151 -71.87 -18.20 -8.57
N HIS A 152 -72.81 -19.13 -8.75
CA HIS A 152 -73.88 -19.01 -9.73
C HIS A 152 -74.81 -17.84 -9.35
N PRO A 153 -75.24 -16.99 -10.31
CA PRO A 153 -76.21 -15.93 -10.02
C PRO A 153 -77.60 -16.52 -9.76
N VAL A 154 -78.24 -16.06 -8.69
CA VAL A 154 -79.64 -16.32 -8.36
C VAL A 154 -80.53 -15.53 -9.36
N PRO A 155 -81.54 -16.15 -10.00
CA PRO A 155 -82.47 -15.41 -10.84
C PRO A 155 -83.46 -14.61 -9.97
N GLU A 156 -83.56 -13.31 -10.24
CA GLU A 156 -84.62 -12.45 -9.71
C GLU A 156 -85.98 -12.83 -10.33
N VAL A 157 -87.02 -12.89 -9.49
CA VAL A 157 -88.44 -12.99 -9.89
C VAL A 157 -89.13 -11.71 -9.48
#